data_AF-A0A1J8PVJ7-F1
#
_entry.id   AF-A0A1J8PVJ7-F1
#
_cell.length_a   1.000
_cell.length_b   1.000
_cell.length_c   1.000
_cell.angle_alpha   90.00
_cell.angle_beta   90.00
_cell.angle_gamma   90.00
#
_symmetry.space_group_name_H-M   'P 1'
#
loop_
_entity.id
_entity.type
_entity.pdbx_description
1 polymer ?
#
loop_
_entity_poly.entity_id
_entity_poly.type
_entity_poly.pdbx_seq_one_letter_code
_entity_poly.pdbx_strand_id
1 'polypeptide(L)'
;MQGSNDETVSRELQGRVRYMAFTCRSTFDVDGDASLVLTSDEDMKVFAYCAVMICDNTPSTPRDLPQHAQLMLERDKRCCHALEAAVRQRAELHRGGIDDAVAKIWGSYRPGTLWKALPASNSRWLVSHTAPSSSQSSQIVHFNLINGCLLVDGKQLGRLPSMIVQHPTYQTIFRDQILDIVPADIPGMEYATRGDLYGHQVSFALRSNDLIIRAKHKDQGSPVLQLIPSEQFVDDLPMTLIEGHAHWLNLHTSEIEIRPAENAWKSSPDNWRLQFAALGSSTLHKVQAGIIKLIDIRSQTWDMIAQRMRPLEDPRYIMVTCDVASGRAPLLKVDLPRYGLEFFIDEDWELQSRNMRNMVVDIVQSTGTMLGLKNQLVLRPKLHIADEHPRTVIIPDGRISYSPDGHHIRVTIAPEGSRFTYHLYRVDLDLRRLTGNVGLTSKLYQALLHAVTSGCLPDPLTGRTGTEEALHILHSAACRSFMKLCSRDTELLCELSSLSASRVWYPSHLEKMQTVSWASLSSLAQHHGFHTAAKSIMGYGKQLSAFSEGSPKVSFDLPPSTDHLLERASIRASAIYPTEFSLPLLRGDTDVTYASRDIPDKNAEERAFKTAFMVHQWPSR
;
A
#
# COMPACT_ATOMS: atom_id res chain seq x y z
N MET A 1 20.82 28.18 -11.57
CA MET A 1 20.87 27.56 -10.22
C MET A 1 19.84 26.44 -10.15
N GLN A 2 20.11 25.31 -10.83
CA GLN A 2 19.23 24.14 -10.85
C GLN A 2 20.12 22.92 -10.70
N GLY A 3 20.12 22.36 -9.50
CA GLY A 3 21.01 21.27 -9.13
C GLY A 3 21.07 21.08 -7.62
N SER A 4 19.91 20.88 -6.99
CA SER A 4 19.77 20.16 -5.72
C SER A 4 18.29 19.98 -5.41
N ASN A 5 17.92 18.75 -5.12
CA ASN A 5 16.66 18.35 -4.51
C ASN A 5 16.35 19.19 -3.28
N ASP A 6 15.17 19.80 -3.25
CA ASP A 6 14.29 19.77 -2.08
C ASP A 6 12.93 20.32 -2.50
N GLU A 7 11.94 19.44 -2.63
CA GLU A 7 10.53 19.84 -2.85
C GLU A 7 10.07 20.85 -1.79
N THR A 8 10.58 20.69 -0.56
CA THR A 8 10.42 21.61 0.58
C THR A 8 10.96 23.01 0.26
N VAL A 9 12.16 23.10 -0.30
CA VAL A 9 12.81 24.36 -0.68
C VAL A 9 12.05 25.02 -1.83
N SER A 10 11.56 24.26 -2.80
CA SER A 10 10.73 24.80 -3.89
C SER A 10 9.41 25.39 -3.38
N ARG A 11 8.68 24.67 -2.52
CA ARG A 11 7.44 25.18 -1.89
C ARG A 11 7.71 26.37 -0.98
N GLU A 12 8.82 26.37 -0.25
CA GLU A 12 9.21 27.50 0.59
C GLU A 12 9.52 28.74 -0.26
N LEU A 13 10.27 28.60 -1.35
CA LEU A 13 10.58 29.68 -2.27
C LEU A 13 9.31 30.26 -2.92
N GLN A 14 8.36 29.41 -3.33
CA GLN A 14 7.04 29.86 -3.81
C GLN A 14 6.26 30.64 -2.74
N GLY A 15 6.27 30.14 -1.50
CA GLY A 15 5.68 30.85 -0.37
C GLY A 15 6.29 32.24 -0.20
N ARG A 16 7.63 32.34 -0.26
CA ARG A 16 8.36 33.62 -0.19
C ARG A 16 8.01 34.56 -1.33
N VAL A 17 7.96 34.09 -2.57
CA VAL A 17 7.52 34.90 -3.74
C VAL A 17 6.12 35.46 -3.51
N ARG A 18 5.20 34.61 -3.05
CA ARG A 18 3.83 35.04 -2.73
C ARG A 18 3.78 36.09 -1.61
N TYR A 19 4.54 35.91 -0.53
CA TYR A 19 4.58 36.89 0.56
C TYR A 19 5.22 38.22 0.15
N MET A 20 6.25 38.20 -0.71
CA MET A 20 6.80 39.43 -1.28
C MET A 20 5.76 40.15 -2.12
N ALA A 21 5.04 39.42 -2.98
CA ALA A 21 3.98 40.00 -3.81
C ALA A 21 2.81 40.55 -2.98
N PHE A 22 2.38 39.86 -1.91
CA PHE A 22 1.38 40.39 -0.97
C PHE A 22 1.86 41.67 -0.29
N THR A 23 3.10 41.69 0.20
CA THR A 23 3.68 42.87 0.85
C THR A 23 3.69 44.06 -0.12
N CYS A 24 4.16 43.86 -1.36
CA CYS A 24 4.14 44.90 -2.39
C CYS A 24 2.72 45.36 -2.76
N ARG A 25 1.72 44.47 -2.81
CA ARG A 25 0.33 44.89 -3.11
C ARG A 25 -0.37 45.56 -1.94
N SER A 26 0.01 45.23 -0.71
CA SER A 26 -0.55 45.85 0.48
C SER A 26 -0.20 47.34 0.61
N THR A 27 0.84 47.82 -0.06
CA THR A 27 1.17 49.26 -0.08
C THR A 27 0.14 50.10 -0.83
N PHE A 28 -0.74 49.48 -1.62
CA PHE A 28 -1.85 50.14 -2.29
C PHE A 28 -3.15 50.12 -1.47
N ASP A 29 -3.21 49.40 -0.34
CA ASP A 29 -4.36 49.37 0.58
C ASP A 29 -4.31 50.60 1.51
N VAL A 30 -4.62 51.79 0.95
CA VAL A 30 -4.63 53.06 1.68
C VAL A 30 -6.05 53.55 1.96
N ASP A 31 -6.25 54.22 3.09
CA ASP A 31 -7.50 54.92 3.39
C ASP A 31 -7.56 56.23 2.58
N GLY A 32 -8.42 56.31 1.56
CA GLY A 32 -8.60 57.53 0.76
C GLY A 32 -8.97 57.28 -0.70
N ASP A 33 -8.69 58.26 -1.56
CA ASP A 33 -8.94 58.15 -3.00
C ASP A 33 -7.86 57.26 -3.67
N ALA A 34 -8.30 56.12 -4.20
CA ALA A 34 -7.49 55.17 -4.95
C ALA A 34 -6.72 55.79 -6.12
N SER A 35 -7.19 56.91 -6.67
CA SER A 35 -6.55 57.62 -7.78
C SER A 35 -5.17 58.21 -7.41
N LEU A 36 -4.89 58.40 -6.12
CA LEU A 36 -3.65 59.00 -5.62
C LEU A 36 -2.46 58.02 -5.52
N VAL A 37 -2.70 56.70 -5.62
CA VAL A 37 -1.66 55.67 -5.47
C VAL A 37 -1.25 55.04 -6.81
N LEU A 38 -2.08 55.17 -7.85
CA LEU A 38 -1.85 54.62 -9.19
C LEU A 38 -1.57 55.76 -10.18
N THR A 39 -0.49 56.51 -9.96
CA THR A 39 -0.22 57.76 -10.69
C THR A 39 0.71 57.57 -11.88
N SER A 40 1.56 56.54 -11.86
CA SER A 40 2.53 56.23 -12.91
C SER A 40 2.29 54.86 -13.57
N ASP A 41 2.96 54.63 -14.69
CA ASP A 41 2.95 53.32 -15.35
C ASP A 41 3.75 52.28 -14.56
N GLU A 42 4.76 52.70 -13.79
CA GLU A 42 5.50 51.80 -12.90
C GLU A 42 4.60 51.31 -11.75
N ASP A 43 3.71 52.15 -11.21
CA ASP A 43 2.74 51.75 -10.18
C ASP A 43 1.80 50.66 -10.73
N MET A 44 1.26 50.88 -11.94
CA MET A 44 0.39 49.91 -12.62
C MET A 44 1.11 48.60 -12.93
N LYS A 45 2.38 48.67 -13.32
CA LYS A 45 3.22 47.52 -13.60
C LYS A 45 3.48 46.71 -12.34
N VAL A 46 3.88 47.35 -11.24
CA VAL A 46 4.12 46.66 -9.97
C VAL A 46 2.83 46.03 -9.46
N PHE A 47 1.71 46.75 -9.53
CA PHE A 47 0.40 46.25 -9.14
C PHE A 47 0.01 44.99 -9.93
N ALA A 48 0.06 45.06 -11.27
CA ALA A 48 -0.33 43.96 -12.15
C ALA A 48 0.63 42.76 -12.04
N TYR A 49 1.94 43.00 -12.01
CA TYR A 49 2.95 41.96 -11.86
C TYR A 49 2.75 41.18 -10.56
N CYS A 50 2.58 41.88 -9.44
CA CYS A 50 2.34 41.24 -8.15
C CYS A 50 1.00 40.49 -8.12
N ALA A 51 -0.01 40.95 -8.86
CA ALA A 51 -1.30 40.25 -8.97
C ALA A 51 -1.11 38.86 -9.58
N VAL A 52 -0.38 38.80 -10.69
CA VAL A 52 -0.09 37.53 -11.38
C VAL A 52 0.77 36.63 -10.49
N MET A 53 1.79 37.18 -9.82
CA MET A 53 2.63 36.41 -8.90
C MET A 53 1.83 35.80 -7.74
N ILE A 54 0.87 36.53 -7.16
CA ILE A 54 -0.02 35.98 -6.14
C ILE A 54 -0.88 34.86 -6.74
N CYS A 55 -1.50 35.11 -7.91
CA CYS A 55 -2.36 34.15 -8.59
C CYS A 55 -1.63 32.82 -8.86
N ASP A 56 -0.46 32.90 -9.49
CA ASP A 56 0.31 31.73 -9.94
C ASP A 56 0.92 30.94 -8.77
N ASN A 57 1.27 31.62 -7.67
CA ASN A 57 1.85 30.99 -6.47
C ASN A 57 0.81 30.64 -5.39
N THR A 58 -0.49 30.80 -5.66
CA THR A 58 -1.57 30.37 -4.74
C THR A 58 -2.06 28.97 -5.14
N PRO A 59 -2.06 27.97 -4.24
CA PRO A 59 -2.50 26.60 -4.58
C PRO A 59 -3.97 26.57 -5.02
N SER A 60 -4.33 25.57 -5.83
CA SER A 60 -5.69 25.39 -6.36
C SER A 60 -6.75 25.24 -5.27
N THR A 61 -6.34 24.77 -4.09
CA THR A 61 -7.17 24.73 -2.89
C THR A 61 -6.63 25.76 -1.88
N PRO A 62 -7.24 26.96 -1.77
CA PRO A 62 -6.76 28.00 -0.86
C PRO A 62 -6.78 27.58 0.61
N ARG A 63 -7.57 26.56 0.98
CA ARG A 63 -7.64 26.01 2.33
C ARG A 63 -6.37 25.29 2.78
N ASP A 64 -5.53 24.87 1.82
CA ASP A 64 -4.26 24.17 2.11
C ASP A 64 -3.16 25.15 2.52
N LEU A 65 -3.41 26.46 2.41
CA LEU A 65 -2.50 27.50 2.88
C LEU A 65 -2.53 27.60 4.42
N PRO A 66 -1.41 27.96 5.06
CA PRO A 66 -1.41 28.40 6.45
C PRO A 66 -2.38 29.55 6.70
N GLN A 67 -2.95 29.63 7.91
CA GLN A 67 -4.00 30.58 8.25
C GLN A 67 -3.62 32.05 7.96
N HIS A 68 -2.37 32.45 8.23
CA HIS A 68 -1.91 33.81 7.94
C HIS A 68 -1.86 34.12 6.43
N ALA A 69 -1.52 33.14 5.60
CA ALA A 69 -1.51 33.30 4.15
C ALA A 69 -2.93 33.38 3.57
N GLN A 70 -3.89 32.67 4.16
CA GLN A 70 -5.32 32.80 3.81
C GLN A 70 -5.82 34.22 4.13
N LEU A 71 -5.49 34.76 5.31
CA LEU A 71 -5.86 36.12 5.70
C LEU A 71 -5.26 37.18 4.77
N MET A 72 -3.99 37.02 4.35
CA MET A 72 -3.35 37.89 3.37
C MET A 72 -4.06 37.86 2.01
N LEU A 73 -4.48 36.67 1.56
CA LEU A 73 -5.22 36.52 0.30
C LEU A 73 -6.59 37.22 0.34
N GLU A 74 -7.33 37.10 1.45
CA GLU A 74 -8.61 37.80 1.61
C GLU A 74 -8.44 39.33 1.71
N ARG A 75 -7.38 39.79 2.38
CA ARG A 75 -7.02 41.22 2.41
C ARG A 75 -6.68 41.76 1.03
N ASP A 76 -5.89 41.01 0.27
CA ASP A 76 -5.54 41.37 -1.11
C ASP A 76 -6.81 41.49 -1.97
N LYS A 77 -7.70 40.49 -1.97
CA LYS A 77 -8.99 40.56 -2.70
C LYS A 77 -9.81 41.80 -2.35
N ARG A 78 -9.90 42.14 -1.06
CA ARG A 78 -10.60 43.34 -0.60
C ARG A 78 -9.97 44.62 -1.17
N CYS A 79 -8.65 44.73 -1.12
CA CYS A 79 -7.89 45.83 -1.73
C CYS A 79 -8.12 45.90 -3.24
N CYS A 80 -8.07 44.78 -3.96
CA CYS A 80 -8.37 44.73 -5.40
C CYS A 80 -9.76 45.26 -5.71
N HIS A 81 -10.75 44.85 -4.93
CA HIS A 81 -12.14 45.28 -5.12
C HIS A 81 -12.30 46.79 -4.92
N ALA A 82 -11.60 47.38 -3.95
CA ALA A 82 -11.63 48.82 -3.71
C ALA A 82 -10.93 49.60 -4.85
N LEU A 83 -9.81 49.07 -5.37
CA LEU A 83 -9.02 49.71 -6.42
C LEU A 83 -9.53 49.44 -7.86
N GLU A 84 -10.45 48.49 -8.04
CA GLU A 84 -10.81 47.95 -9.34
C GLU A 84 -11.24 49.03 -10.35
N ALA A 85 -12.06 49.99 -9.92
CA ALA A 85 -12.53 51.07 -10.78
C ALA A 85 -11.38 51.99 -11.25
N ALA A 86 -10.48 52.34 -10.34
CA ALA A 86 -9.32 53.21 -10.63
C ALA A 86 -8.32 52.50 -11.56
N VAL A 87 -8.00 51.23 -11.28
CA VAL A 87 -7.10 50.42 -12.12
C VAL A 87 -7.70 50.25 -13.52
N ARG A 88 -9.00 49.97 -13.63
CA ARG A 88 -9.70 49.83 -14.92
C ARG A 88 -9.62 51.12 -15.73
N GLN A 89 -10.02 52.25 -15.14
CA GLN A 89 -10.01 53.54 -15.82
C GLN A 89 -8.61 53.90 -16.32
N ARG A 90 -7.58 53.68 -15.50
CA ARG A 90 -6.20 53.94 -15.88
C ARG A 90 -5.71 53.01 -17.00
N ALA A 91 -6.02 51.72 -16.92
CA ALA A 91 -5.63 50.74 -17.94
C ALA A 91 -6.22 51.06 -19.33
N GLU A 92 -7.45 51.59 -19.37
CA GLU A 92 -8.10 52.00 -20.61
C GLU A 92 -7.49 53.26 -21.23
N LEU A 93 -6.91 54.13 -20.41
CA LEU A 93 -6.24 55.37 -20.85
C LEU A 93 -4.76 55.15 -21.18
N HIS A 94 -4.07 54.31 -20.40
CA HIS A 94 -2.63 54.11 -20.46
C HIS A 94 -2.29 52.61 -20.49
N ARG A 95 -1.67 52.17 -21.59
CA ARG A 95 -1.29 50.76 -21.81
C ARG A 95 0.04 50.34 -21.19
N GLY A 96 0.96 51.30 -20.95
CA GLY A 96 2.37 51.01 -20.67
C GLY A 96 2.58 50.14 -19.44
N GLY A 97 1.93 50.48 -18.32
CA GLY A 97 2.14 49.75 -17.06
C GLY A 97 1.73 48.28 -17.11
N ILE A 98 0.56 47.96 -17.68
CA ILE A 98 0.14 46.56 -17.81
C ILE A 98 0.97 45.83 -18.86
N ASP A 99 1.30 46.50 -19.98
CA ASP A 99 2.14 45.92 -21.02
C ASP A 99 3.52 45.54 -20.49
N ASP A 100 4.14 46.39 -19.67
CA ASP A 100 5.44 46.13 -19.05
C ASP A 100 5.37 44.98 -18.03
N ALA A 101 4.26 44.86 -17.29
CA ALA A 101 4.06 43.74 -16.37
C ALA A 101 3.95 42.42 -17.13
N VAL A 102 3.15 42.38 -18.20
CA VAL A 102 2.97 41.20 -19.04
C VAL A 102 4.28 40.85 -19.75
N ALA A 103 5.03 41.83 -20.27
CA ALA A 103 6.34 41.61 -20.88
C ALA A 103 7.35 40.98 -19.92
N LYS A 104 7.30 41.35 -18.64
CA LYS A 104 8.17 40.78 -17.60
C LYS A 104 7.84 39.31 -17.29
N ILE A 105 6.57 38.92 -17.39
CA ILE A 105 6.10 37.56 -17.13
C ILE A 105 6.28 36.69 -18.37
N TRP A 106 5.84 37.19 -19.52
CA TRP A 106 5.84 36.53 -20.81
C TRP A 106 6.83 37.22 -21.76
N GLY A 107 8.05 36.68 -21.85
CA GLY A 107 9.13 37.30 -22.64
C GLY A 107 8.89 37.38 -24.16
N SER A 108 7.90 36.68 -24.69
CA SER A 108 7.48 36.78 -26.10
C SER A 108 6.27 37.70 -26.29
N TYR A 109 5.82 38.40 -25.25
CA TYR A 109 4.74 39.36 -25.33
C TYR A 109 5.08 40.49 -26.29
N ARG A 110 4.12 40.85 -27.14
CA ARG A 110 4.23 41.93 -28.12
C ARG A 110 3.08 42.90 -27.91
N PRO A 111 3.30 44.07 -27.30
CA PRO A 111 2.26 45.07 -27.10
C PRO A 111 1.55 45.42 -28.41
N GLY A 112 0.23 45.16 -28.52
CA GLY A 112 -0.56 45.45 -29.73
C GLY A 112 -1.60 46.53 -29.51
N THR A 113 -2.79 46.21 -29.01
CA THR A 113 -3.89 47.18 -28.79
C THR A 113 -3.90 47.78 -27.38
N LEU A 114 -4.71 48.82 -27.16
CA LEU A 114 -5.05 49.29 -25.81
C LEU A 114 -5.84 48.23 -25.03
N TRP A 115 -5.68 48.22 -23.71
CA TRP A 115 -6.49 47.39 -22.82
C TRP A 115 -7.91 47.95 -22.71
N LYS A 116 -8.92 47.08 -22.77
CA LYS A 116 -10.33 47.47 -22.61
C LYS A 116 -11.03 46.52 -21.65
N ALA A 117 -11.95 47.02 -20.83
CA ALA A 117 -12.78 46.13 -20.03
C ALA A 117 -13.78 45.36 -20.91
N LEU A 118 -14.04 44.10 -20.58
CA LEU A 118 -15.13 43.33 -21.19
C LEU A 118 -16.50 43.90 -20.78
N PRO A 119 -17.55 43.72 -21.61
CA PRO A 119 -18.91 44.14 -21.24
C PRO A 119 -19.40 43.49 -19.94
N ALA A 120 -20.29 44.18 -19.24
CA ALA A 120 -20.98 43.62 -18.06
C ALA A 120 -21.67 42.29 -18.44
N SER A 121 -21.58 41.23 -17.64
CA SER A 121 -21.12 41.11 -16.24
C SER A 121 -19.62 40.80 -16.04
N ASN A 122 -18.77 40.94 -17.07
CA ASN A 122 -17.35 40.55 -17.05
C ASN A 122 -16.37 41.74 -16.98
N SER A 123 -16.82 42.93 -16.56
CA SER A 123 -16.05 44.18 -16.48
C SER A 123 -14.79 44.15 -15.59
N ARG A 124 -14.57 43.05 -14.86
CA ARG A 124 -13.36 42.73 -14.08
C ARG A 124 -12.20 42.19 -14.93
N TRP A 125 -12.47 41.83 -16.19
CA TRP A 125 -11.47 41.36 -17.14
C TRP A 125 -11.11 42.49 -18.11
N LEU A 126 -9.82 42.79 -18.18
CA LEU A 126 -9.24 43.60 -19.24
C LEU A 126 -8.81 42.69 -20.39
N VAL A 127 -9.03 43.12 -21.63
CA VAL A 127 -8.61 42.41 -22.84
C VAL A 127 -7.73 43.30 -23.71
N SER A 128 -6.70 42.70 -24.30
CA SER A 128 -5.84 43.31 -25.32
C SER A 128 -5.42 42.27 -26.36
N HIS A 129 -4.99 42.72 -27.54
CA HIS A 129 -4.46 41.89 -28.61
C HIS A 129 -2.96 42.16 -28.79
N THR A 130 -2.16 41.11 -28.97
CA THR A 130 -0.74 41.25 -29.28
C THR A 130 -0.52 41.73 -30.72
N ALA A 131 0.61 42.41 -30.97
CA ALA A 131 0.97 42.82 -32.32
C ALA A 131 1.29 41.59 -33.21
N PRO A 132 0.75 41.51 -34.45
CA PRO A 132 1.08 40.43 -35.37
C PRO A 132 2.56 40.51 -35.83
N SER A 133 3.18 39.37 -36.16
CA SER A 133 4.48 39.31 -36.86
C SER A 133 4.44 38.39 -38.08
N SER A 134 5.53 38.36 -38.85
CA SER A 134 5.73 37.45 -39.99
C SER A 134 5.65 35.97 -39.65
N SER A 135 5.79 35.58 -38.38
CA SER A 135 5.83 34.18 -37.91
C SER A 135 4.73 33.79 -36.93
N GLN A 136 3.98 34.75 -36.36
CA GLN A 136 2.97 34.49 -35.32
C GLN A 136 1.77 35.43 -35.46
N SER A 137 0.57 34.85 -35.44
CA SER A 137 -0.71 35.58 -35.42
C SER A 137 -0.87 36.43 -34.15
N SER A 138 -1.74 37.43 -34.23
CA SER A 138 -2.18 38.20 -33.06
C SER A 138 -2.90 37.27 -32.07
N GLN A 139 -2.59 37.40 -30.78
CA GLN A 139 -3.13 36.59 -29.69
C GLN A 139 -3.94 37.47 -28.74
N ILE A 140 -4.98 36.91 -28.13
CA ILE A 140 -5.85 37.63 -27.20
C ILE A 140 -5.34 37.45 -25.78
N VAL A 141 -5.04 38.54 -25.09
CA VAL A 141 -4.57 38.55 -23.70
C VAL A 141 -5.67 39.07 -22.79
N HIS A 142 -6.01 38.31 -21.75
CA HIS A 142 -6.96 38.73 -20.72
C HIS A 142 -6.25 38.85 -19.38
N PHE A 143 -6.54 39.92 -18.64
CA PHE A 143 -6.05 40.13 -17.28
C PHE A 143 -7.21 40.42 -16.33
N ASN A 144 -7.33 39.66 -15.25
CA ASN A 144 -8.37 39.84 -14.25
C ASN A 144 -7.89 40.77 -13.13
N LEU A 145 -8.62 41.88 -12.94
CA LEU A 145 -8.27 42.92 -11.97
C LEU A 145 -8.39 42.48 -10.51
N ILE A 146 -9.22 41.47 -10.23
CA ILE A 146 -9.54 41.04 -8.86
C ILE A 146 -8.62 39.92 -8.40
N ASN A 147 -8.49 38.85 -9.18
CA ASN A 147 -7.73 37.67 -8.78
C ASN A 147 -6.34 37.59 -9.43
N GLY A 148 -5.95 38.56 -10.26
CA GLY A 148 -4.65 38.62 -10.91
C GLY A 148 -4.42 37.57 -12.00
N CYS A 149 -5.46 36.86 -12.44
CA CYS A 149 -5.33 35.82 -13.45
C CYS A 149 -4.97 36.43 -14.83
N LEU A 150 -3.87 35.95 -15.42
CA LEU A 150 -3.41 36.34 -16.76
C LEU A 150 -3.61 35.17 -17.73
N LEU A 151 -4.41 35.39 -18.77
CA LEU A 151 -4.72 34.39 -19.80
C LEU A 151 -4.22 34.85 -21.17
N VAL A 152 -3.67 33.93 -21.97
CA VAL A 152 -3.38 34.12 -23.40
C VAL A 152 -4.19 33.09 -24.19
N ASP A 153 -4.99 33.57 -25.14
CA ASP A 153 -5.95 32.78 -25.91
C ASP A 153 -6.85 31.91 -25.01
N GLY A 154 -7.24 32.47 -23.85
CA GLY A 154 -8.07 31.80 -22.84
C GLY A 154 -7.34 30.85 -21.90
N LYS A 155 -6.01 30.71 -22.01
CA LYS A 155 -5.20 29.79 -21.21
C LYS A 155 -4.31 30.52 -20.23
N GLN A 156 -4.26 30.05 -18.98
CA GLN A 156 -3.39 30.66 -17.96
C GLN A 156 -1.91 30.47 -18.29
N LEU A 157 -1.14 31.54 -18.16
CA LEU A 157 0.33 31.52 -18.27
C LEU A 157 0.95 31.09 -16.95
N GLY A 158 2.12 30.44 -16.99
CA GLY A 158 2.91 30.15 -15.79
C GLY A 158 2.45 28.94 -14.97
N ARG A 159 1.27 28.35 -15.26
CA ARG A 159 0.81 27.15 -14.56
C ARG A 159 -0.10 26.26 -15.40
N LEU A 160 -0.02 24.95 -15.17
CA LEU A 160 -0.98 24.00 -15.70
C LEU A 160 -2.35 24.12 -14.97
N PRO A 161 -3.48 23.96 -15.68
CA PRO A 161 -4.79 23.81 -15.07
C PRO A 161 -4.81 22.75 -13.97
N SER A 162 -5.61 22.96 -12.92
CA SER A 162 -5.72 22.01 -11.79
C SER A 162 -6.12 20.61 -12.23
N MET A 163 -6.99 20.49 -13.25
CA MET A 163 -7.40 19.24 -13.87
C MET A 163 -6.21 18.43 -14.44
N ILE A 164 -5.12 19.07 -14.86
CA ILE A 164 -3.91 18.41 -15.33
C ILE A 164 -3.03 18.02 -14.14
N VAL A 165 -2.79 18.95 -13.21
CA VAL A 165 -1.89 18.73 -12.05
C VAL A 165 -2.42 17.63 -11.12
N GLN A 166 -3.73 17.52 -10.98
CA GLN A 166 -4.39 16.49 -10.16
C GLN A 166 -4.58 15.15 -10.90
N HIS A 167 -4.25 15.09 -12.20
CA HIS A 167 -4.44 13.88 -12.99
C HIS A 167 -3.45 12.78 -12.55
N PRO A 168 -3.88 11.52 -12.40
CA PRO A 168 -3.00 10.41 -11.98
C PRO A 168 -1.72 10.30 -12.82
N THR A 169 -1.83 10.39 -14.16
CA THR A 169 -0.69 10.39 -15.09
C THR A 169 0.32 11.51 -14.85
N TYR A 170 -0.12 12.69 -14.41
CA TYR A 170 0.79 13.78 -14.01
C TYR A 170 1.51 13.42 -12.72
N GLN A 171 0.74 12.96 -11.72
CA GLN A 171 1.25 12.59 -10.40
C GLN A 171 2.30 11.48 -10.44
N THR A 172 2.21 10.54 -11.41
CA THR A 172 3.21 9.47 -11.59
C THR A 172 4.63 9.98 -11.81
N ILE A 173 4.81 11.08 -12.57
CA ILE A 173 6.15 11.57 -12.95
C ILE A 173 6.53 12.86 -12.23
N PHE A 174 5.58 13.78 -12.09
CA PHE A 174 5.84 15.12 -11.57
C PHE A 174 5.43 15.26 -10.10
N ARG A 175 4.60 14.34 -9.56
CA ARG A 175 4.03 14.44 -8.20
C ARG A 175 3.40 15.83 -8.00
N ASP A 176 3.79 16.53 -6.94
CA ASP A 176 3.35 17.88 -6.62
C ASP A 176 4.23 18.99 -7.23
N GLN A 177 5.13 18.65 -8.17
CA GLN A 177 5.97 19.63 -8.83
C GLN A 177 5.12 20.61 -9.64
N ILE A 178 5.34 21.91 -9.42
CA ILE A 178 4.72 22.97 -10.22
C ILE A 178 5.70 23.34 -11.33
N LEU A 179 5.22 23.26 -12.57
CA LEU A 179 5.99 23.56 -13.76
C LEU A 179 5.66 24.97 -14.25
N ASP A 180 6.68 25.70 -14.72
CA ASP A 180 6.50 26.97 -15.43
C ASP A 180 6.17 26.68 -16.90
N ILE A 181 5.05 27.21 -17.38
CA ILE A 181 4.39 26.80 -18.62
C ILE A 181 4.18 27.99 -19.56
N VAL A 182 4.38 27.72 -20.85
CA VAL A 182 4.04 28.59 -21.98
C VAL A 182 3.07 27.87 -22.92
N PRO A 183 2.34 28.59 -23.80
CA PRO A 183 1.58 27.96 -24.87
C PRO A 183 2.49 27.08 -25.74
N ALA A 184 2.04 25.86 -26.05
CA ALA A 184 2.80 24.93 -26.88
C ALA A 184 2.84 25.39 -28.35
N ASP A 185 3.98 25.18 -29.00
CA ASP A 185 4.19 25.36 -30.45
C ASP A 185 4.03 24.05 -31.25
N ILE A 186 3.82 22.92 -30.56
CA ILE A 186 3.65 21.59 -31.15
C ILE A 186 2.18 21.33 -31.52
N PRO A 187 1.87 20.87 -32.75
CA PRO A 187 0.51 20.51 -33.14
C PRO A 187 -0.13 19.49 -32.20
N GLY A 188 -1.36 19.79 -31.78
CA GLY A 188 -2.14 18.95 -30.87
C GLY A 188 -1.85 19.13 -29.38
N MET A 189 -0.78 19.87 -29.03
CA MET A 189 -0.44 20.22 -27.64
C MET A 189 -1.03 21.58 -27.24
N GLU A 190 -1.25 21.79 -25.96
CA GLU A 190 -1.83 23.04 -25.44
C GLU A 190 -0.86 23.86 -24.62
N TYR A 191 -0.01 23.17 -23.86
CA TYR A 191 0.92 23.73 -22.90
C TYR A 191 2.30 23.11 -23.10
N ALA A 192 3.36 23.85 -22.87
CA ALA A 192 4.74 23.36 -22.88
C ALA A 192 5.55 23.97 -21.73
N THR A 193 6.53 23.25 -21.20
CA THR A 193 7.44 23.81 -20.20
C THR A 193 8.26 24.94 -20.80
N ARG A 194 8.41 26.05 -20.06
CA ARG A 194 9.21 27.21 -20.50
C ARG A 194 10.69 26.88 -20.68
N GLY A 195 11.21 26.04 -19.80
CA GLY A 195 12.56 25.51 -19.86
C GLY A 195 12.55 24.00 -19.94
N ASP A 196 13.74 23.43 -19.97
CA ASP A 196 13.91 21.99 -20.05
C ASP A 196 13.90 21.36 -18.67
N LEU A 197 13.10 20.30 -18.55
CA LEU A 197 13.05 19.44 -17.38
C LEU A 197 13.84 18.17 -17.69
N TYR A 198 14.90 17.90 -16.93
CA TYR A 198 15.79 16.75 -17.15
C TYR A 198 16.28 16.61 -18.61
N GLY A 199 16.60 17.74 -19.27
CA GLY A 199 17.04 17.74 -20.67
C GLY A 199 15.91 17.61 -21.71
N HIS A 200 14.66 17.66 -21.28
CA HIS A 200 13.49 17.53 -22.16
C HIS A 200 12.59 18.76 -22.07
N GLN A 201 12.07 19.21 -23.21
CA GLN A 201 10.91 20.08 -23.25
C GLN A 201 9.65 19.20 -23.16
N VAL A 202 8.80 19.48 -22.18
CA VAL A 202 7.60 18.67 -21.90
C VAL A 202 6.36 19.43 -22.34
N SER A 203 5.49 18.77 -23.08
CA SER A 203 4.23 19.32 -23.57
C SER A 203 3.02 18.55 -23.04
N PHE A 204 1.91 19.24 -22.83
CA PHE A 204 0.69 18.72 -22.23
C PHE A 204 -0.52 19.09 -23.09
N ALA A 205 -1.47 18.16 -23.18
CA ALA A 205 -2.81 18.39 -23.70
C ALA A 205 -3.81 17.56 -22.91
N LEU A 206 -4.96 18.14 -22.60
CA LEU A 206 -6.08 17.39 -22.03
C LEU A 206 -7.18 17.25 -23.09
N ARG A 207 -7.61 16.02 -23.36
CA ARG A 207 -8.64 15.71 -24.38
C ARG A 207 -9.68 14.80 -23.76
N SER A 208 -10.92 15.25 -23.61
CA SER A 208 -12.00 14.40 -23.06
C SER A 208 -11.63 13.70 -21.73
N ASN A 209 -10.90 14.41 -20.87
CA ASN A 209 -10.34 13.93 -19.60
C ASN A 209 -9.08 13.03 -19.70
N ASP A 210 -8.60 12.73 -20.90
CA ASP A 210 -7.33 12.02 -21.10
C ASP A 210 -6.16 13.00 -21.17
N LEU A 211 -5.23 12.90 -20.20
CA LEU A 211 -4.02 13.71 -20.18
C LEU A 211 -2.93 13.09 -21.07
N ILE A 212 -2.58 13.81 -22.13
CA ILE A 212 -1.46 13.49 -23.01
C ILE A 212 -0.24 14.29 -22.56
N ILE A 213 0.83 13.58 -22.20
CA ILE A 213 2.14 14.17 -21.87
C ILE A 213 3.16 13.70 -22.90
N ARG A 214 3.85 14.65 -23.53
CA ARG A 214 4.95 14.37 -24.46
C ARG A 214 6.25 15.01 -23.99
N ALA A 215 7.36 14.33 -24.22
CA ALA A 215 8.69 14.83 -23.91
C ALA A 215 9.56 14.77 -25.16
N LYS A 216 10.25 15.86 -25.48
CA LYS A 216 11.23 15.93 -26.57
C LYS A 216 12.57 16.35 -25.98
N HIS A 217 13.60 15.53 -26.17
CA HIS A 217 14.95 15.86 -25.71
C HIS A 217 15.52 17.05 -26.51
N LYS A 218 16.40 17.85 -25.89
CA LYS A 218 17.00 19.04 -26.52
C LYS A 218 17.82 18.72 -27.76
N ASP A 219 18.42 17.54 -27.82
CA ASP A 219 19.30 17.16 -28.92
C ASP A 219 18.51 17.06 -30.23
N GLN A 220 19.05 17.69 -31.28
CA GLN A 220 18.43 17.68 -32.60
C GLN A 220 18.30 16.24 -33.12
N GLY A 221 17.11 15.89 -33.62
CA GLY A 221 16.80 14.54 -34.11
C GLY A 221 16.32 13.56 -33.05
N SER A 222 16.24 13.95 -31.77
CA SER A 222 15.69 13.09 -30.73
C SER A 222 14.22 12.76 -30.98
N PRO A 223 13.79 11.51 -30.72
CA PRO A 223 12.39 11.12 -30.86
C PRO A 223 11.53 11.84 -29.83
N VAL A 224 10.26 12.07 -30.19
CA VAL A 224 9.24 12.51 -29.24
C VAL A 224 8.74 11.29 -28.49
N LEU A 225 8.81 11.34 -27.16
CA LEU A 225 8.27 10.32 -26.28
C LEU A 225 6.88 10.76 -25.81
N GLN A 226 5.95 9.82 -25.72
CA GLN A 226 4.63 10.02 -25.13
C GLN A 226 4.49 9.13 -23.90
N LEU A 227 4.06 9.71 -22.78
CA LEU A 227 3.78 8.94 -21.58
C LEU A 227 2.45 8.18 -21.77
N ILE A 228 2.48 6.88 -21.51
CA ILE A 228 1.28 6.04 -21.46
C ILE A 228 0.86 5.90 -19.99
N PRO A 229 -0.42 6.15 -19.64
CA PRO A 229 -0.90 5.93 -18.29
C PRO A 229 -0.70 4.48 -17.85
N SER A 230 -0.16 4.28 -16.65
CA SER A 230 0.17 2.94 -16.13
C SER A 230 -1.04 2.00 -16.04
N GLU A 231 -2.23 2.57 -15.83
CA GLU A 231 -3.52 1.86 -15.78
C GLU A 231 -3.83 1.09 -17.08
N GLN A 232 -3.31 1.55 -18.22
CA GLN A 232 -3.50 0.90 -19.53
C GLN A 232 -2.79 -0.45 -19.64
N PHE A 233 -1.86 -0.76 -18.72
CA PHE A 233 -1.13 -2.02 -18.70
C PHE A 233 -1.66 -3.03 -17.68
N VAL A 234 -2.68 -2.66 -16.90
CA VAL A 234 -3.32 -3.58 -15.94
C VAL A 234 -3.86 -4.77 -16.73
N ASP A 235 -3.62 -5.97 -16.21
CA ASP A 235 -3.93 -7.26 -16.85
C ASP A 235 -3.16 -7.57 -18.15
N ASP A 236 -2.25 -6.70 -18.61
CA ASP A 236 -1.32 -6.93 -19.72
C ASP A 236 0.12 -7.20 -19.26
N LEU A 237 0.54 -6.57 -18.16
CA LEU A 237 1.88 -6.72 -17.59
C LEU A 237 1.82 -7.11 -16.10
N PRO A 238 2.87 -7.78 -15.57
CA PRO A 238 3.03 -7.94 -14.12
C PRO A 238 3.06 -6.58 -13.41
N MET A 239 2.41 -6.48 -12.26
CA MET A 239 2.31 -5.24 -11.47
C MET A 239 3.69 -4.68 -11.09
N THR A 240 4.71 -5.52 -10.99
CA THR A 240 6.10 -5.10 -10.74
C THR A 240 6.71 -4.27 -11.86
N LEU A 241 6.12 -4.26 -13.06
CA LEU A 241 6.50 -3.40 -14.19
C LEU A 241 5.52 -2.22 -14.39
N ILE A 242 4.49 -2.12 -13.56
CA ILE A 242 3.46 -1.08 -13.61
C ILE A 242 3.64 -0.13 -12.42
N GLU A 243 3.61 -0.68 -11.20
CA GLU A 243 3.76 0.07 -9.95
C GLU A 243 5.16 0.68 -9.88
N GLY A 244 5.22 1.98 -9.59
CA GLY A 244 6.49 2.70 -9.48
C GLY A 244 7.28 2.78 -10.78
N HIS A 245 6.62 2.68 -11.95
CA HIS A 245 7.24 2.81 -13.26
C HIS A 245 6.54 3.85 -14.14
N ALA A 246 7.32 4.46 -15.04
CA ALA A 246 6.86 5.34 -16.11
C ALA A 246 7.03 4.65 -17.46
N HIS A 247 6.01 4.74 -18.32
CA HIS A 247 5.94 3.99 -19.58
C HIS A 247 6.02 4.96 -20.76
N TRP A 248 7.20 5.09 -21.36
CA TRP A 248 7.44 6.03 -22.45
C TRP A 248 7.35 5.35 -23.81
N LEU A 249 6.32 5.69 -24.58
CA LEU A 249 6.18 5.32 -25.98
C LEU A 249 7.04 6.24 -26.85
N ASN A 250 7.99 5.67 -27.57
CA ASN A 250 8.72 6.38 -28.62
C ASN A 250 7.84 6.46 -29.87
N LEU A 251 7.40 7.67 -30.25
CA LEU A 251 6.49 7.87 -31.38
C LEU A 251 7.13 7.59 -32.76
N HIS A 252 8.45 7.47 -32.84
CA HIS A 252 9.15 7.12 -34.07
C HIS A 252 9.28 5.61 -34.25
N THR A 253 9.71 4.90 -33.21
CA THR A 253 9.94 3.44 -33.26
C THR A 253 8.72 2.62 -32.85
N SER A 254 7.71 3.26 -32.25
CA SER A 254 6.59 2.60 -31.58
C SER A 254 7.00 1.66 -30.44
N GLU A 255 8.21 1.80 -29.88
CA GLU A 255 8.65 1.00 -28.73
C GLU A 255 8.23 1.68 -27.42
N ILE A 256 7.78 0.91 -26.42
CA ILE A 256 7.53 1.42 -25.07
C ILE A 256 8.70 1.03 -24.17
N GLU A 257 9.38 2.03 -23.61
CA GLU A 257 10.40 1.83 -22.59
C GLU A 257 9.78 1.99 -21.20
N ILE A 258 9.90 0.96 -20.37
CA ILE A 258 9.43 0.94 -18.99
C ILE A 258 10.59 1.35 -18.09
N ARG A 259 10.47 2.53 -17.47
CA ARG A 259 11.52 3.13 -16.64
C ARG A 259 11.09 3.17 -15.18
N PRO A 260 11.94 2.85 -14.20
CA PRO A 260 11.62 3.09 -12.79
C PRO A 260 11.28 4.56 -12.55
N ALA A 261 10.28 4.86 -11.72
CA ALA A 261 9.81 6.22 -11.48
C ALA A 261 10.92 7.14 -10.95
N GLU A 262 11.83 6.62 -10.13
CA GLU A 262 13.01 7.34 -9.63
C GLU A 262 13.93 7.83 -10.75
N ASN A 263 13.96 7.13 -11.89
CA ASN A 263 14.77 7.43 -13.06
C ASN A 263 13.91 7.60 -14.32
N ALA A 264 12.68 8.14 -14.18
CA ALA A 264 11.70 8.21 -15.26
C ALA A 264 12.20 8.94 -16.52
N TRP A 265 13.19 9.83 -16.39
CA TRP A 265 13.73 10.64 -17.48
C TRP A 265 14.97 10.06 -18.15
N LYS A 266 15.58 9.01 -17.58
CA LYS A 266 16.84 8.45 -18.05
C LYS A 266 16.62 7.09 -18.70
N SER A 267 16.90 7.00 -20.00
CA SER A 267 16.93 5.71 -20.70
C SER A 267 18.13 4.87 -20.24
N SER A 268 17.94 3.55 -20.18
CA SER A 268 18.95 2.58 -19.78
C SER A 268 18.81 1.30 -20.60
N PRO A 269 19.91 0.58 -20.92
CA PRO A 269 19.82 -0.77 -21.49
C PRO A 269 19.17 -1.79 -20.55
N ASP A 270 19.20 -1.53 -19.23
CA ASP A 270 18.58 -2.39 -18.22
C ASP A 270 17.05 -2.24 -18.13
N ASN A 271 16.48 -1.22 -18.79
CA ASN A 271 15.05 -0.99 -18.81
C ASN A 271 14.34 -2.03 -19.70
N TRP A 272 13.11 -2.38 -19.31
CA TRP A 272 12.26 -3.24 -20.13
C TRP A 272 11.73 -2.47 -21.33
N ARG A 273 11.71 -3.12 -22.49
CA ARG A 273 11.29 -2.56 -23.77
C ARG A 273 10.24 -3.45 -24.42
N LEU A 274 9.07 -2.87 -24.67
CA LEU A 274 7.99 -3.51 -25.40
C LEU A 274 8.07 -3.09 -26.85
N GLN A 275 8.35 -4.07 -27.71
CA GLN A 275 8.35 -3.90 -29.16
C GLN A 275 7.09 -4.55 -29.75
N PHE A 276 6.30 -3.75 -30.46
CA PHE A 276 5.16 -4.26 -31.22
C PHE A 276 5.65 -4.75 -32.58
N ALA A 277 5.36 -6.01 -32.89
CA ALA A 277 5.63 -6.55 -34.21
C ALA A 277 4.51 -6.15 -35.19
N ALA A 278 4.87 -5.67 -36.39
CA ALA A 278 3.89 -5.39 -37.44
C ALA A 278 3.19 -6.67 -37.95
N LEU A 279 3.90 -7.80 -37.91
CA LEU A 279 3.44 -9.14 -38.22
C LEU A 279 4.09 -10.10 -37.21
N GLY A 280 3.30 -10.82 -36.42
CA GLY A 280 3.79 -11.77 -35.42
C GLY A 280 3.50 -11.32 -33.98
N SER A 281 4.32 -11.80 -33.04
CA SER A 281 4.10 -11.56 -31.60
C SER A 281 4.92 -10.38 -31.11
N SER A 282 4.26 -9.46 -30.41
CA SER A 282 4.92 -8.41 -29.64
C SER A 282 5.83 -9.02 -28.58
N THR A 283 6.94 -8.37 -28.26
CA THR A 283 7.90 -8.91 -27.28
C THR A 283 8.28 -7.85 -26.26
N LEU A 284 8.26 -8.25 -24.99
CA LEU A 284 8.83 -7.48 -23.90
C LEU A 284 10.18 -8.07 -23.52
N HIS A 285 11.24 -7.27 -23.59
CA HIS A 285 12.60 -7.74 -23.35
C HIS A 285 13.46 -6.70 -22.65
N LYS A 286 14.57 -7.13 -22.08
CA LYS A 286 15.64 -6.27 -21.57
C LYS A 286 16.99 -6.81 -22.04
N VAL A 287 17.97 -5.91 -22.23
CA VAL A 287 19.29 -6.26 -22.76
C VAL A 287 20.31 -6.18 -21.62
N GLN A 288 20.49 -7.29 -20.92
CA GLN A 288 21.37 -7.39 -19.74
C GLN A 288 22.25 -8.63 -19.88
N ALA A 289 23.51 -8.46 -20.32
CA ALA A 289 24.46 -9.57 -20.61
C ALA A 289 23.90 -10.65 -21.58
N GLY A 290 22.82 -10.36 -22.29
CA GLY A 290 21.99 -11.25 -23.11
C GLY A 290 20.63 -10.61 -23.42
N ILE A 291 19.75 -11.33 -24.12
CA ILE A 291 18.36 -10.90 -24.34
C ILE A 291 17.44 -11.71 -23.43
N ILE A 292 16.92 -11.04 -22.40
CA ILE A 292 15.95 -11.64 -21.48
C ILE A 292 14.56 -11.21 -21.94
N LYS A 293 13.68 -12.18 -22.21
CA LYS A 293 12.29 -11.94 -22.62
C LYS A 293 11.34 -12.24 -21.46
N LEU A 294 10.29 -11.44 -21.31
CA LEU A 294 9.18 -11.76 -20.42
C LEU A 294 8.28 -12.79 -21.11
N ILE A 295 7.86 -13.81 -20.37
CA ILE A 295 6.80 -14.71 -20.81
C ILE A 295 5.46 -14.01 -20.63
N ASP A 296 4.64 -14.03 -21.68
CA ASP A 296 3.30 -13.45 -21.67
C ASP A 296 2.45 -14.07 -20.56
N ILE A 297 1.85 -13.22 -19.71
CA ILE A 297 0.98 -13.61 -18.60
C ILE A 297 -0.28 -14.35 -19.05
N ARG A 298 -0.64 -14.27 -20.34
CA ARG A 298 -1.75 -15.02 -20.94
C ARG A 298 -1.34 -16.34 -21.58
N SER A 299 -0.04 -16.66 -21.56
CA SER A 299 0.47 -17.91 -22.12
C SER A 299 0.21 -19.11 -21.20
N GLN A 300 0.09 -20.30 -21.80
CA GLN A 300 -0.04 -21.55 -21.06
C GLN A 300 1.17 -21.81 -20.14
N THR A 301 2.38 -21.49 -20.59
CA THR A 301 3.60 -21.64 -19.78
C THR A 301 3.54 -20.80 -18.52
N TRP A 302 3.07 -19.55 -18.63
CA TRP A 302 2.91 -18.69 -17.46
C TRP A 302 1.85 -19.24 -16.51
N ASP A 303 0.68 -19.64 -17.01
CA ASP A 303 -0.40 -20.19 -16.18
C ASP A 303 0.06 -21.42 -15.38
N MET A 304 0.78 -22.35 -16.03
CA MET A 304 1.36 -23.53 -15.37
C MET A 304 2.28 -23.15 -14.20
N ILE A 305 3.12 -22.13 -14.36
CA ILE A 305 4.05 -21.65 -13.32
C ILE A 305 3.30 -20.89 -12.22
N ALA A 306 2.41 -19.98 -12.61
CA ALA A 306 1.64 -19.16 -11.70
C ALA A 306 0.81 -20.02 -10.75
N GLN A 307 0.18 -21.10 -11.25
CA GLN A 307 -0.56 -22.06 -10.42
C GLN A 307 0.32 -22.73 -9.36
N ARG A 308 1.59 -23.03 -9.68
CA ARG A 308 2.54 -23.64 -8.73
C ARG A 308 3.03 -22.64 -7.67
N MET A 309 3.14 -21.37 -8.03
CA MET A 309 3.64 -20.31 -7.15
C MET A 309 2.55 -19.59 -6.36
N ARG A 310 1.28 -19.77 -6.73
CA ARG A 310 0.09 -19.21 -6.07
C ARG A 310 0.03 -19.39 -4.55
N PRO A 311 0.53 -20.49 -3.94
CA PRO A 311 0.56 -20.59 -2.48
C PRO A 311 1.40 -19.50 -1.79
N LEU A 312 2.39 -18.95 -2.47
CA LEU A 312 3.24 -17.88 -1.95
C LEU A 312 2.81 -16.51 -2.46
N GLU A 313 2.63 -16.35 -3.77
CA GLU A 313 2.55 -15.04 -4.41
C GLU A 313 1.24 -14.85 -5.19
N ASP A 314 0.72 -13.63 -5.17
CA ASP A 314 -0.38 -13.23 -6.05
C ASP A 314 0.11 -13.28 -7.52
N PRO A 315 -0.62 -13.94 -8.44
CA PRO A 315 -0.19 -14.08 -9.83
C PRO A 315 0.22 -12.77 -10.50
N ARG A 316 -0.40 -11.64 -10.13
CA ARG A 316 -0.08 -10.31 -10.67
C ARG A 316 1.35 -9.84 -10.39
N TYR A 317 2.04 -10.43 -9.41
CA TYR A 317 3.41 -10.08 -9.03
C TYR A 317 4.44 -11.16 -9.41
N ILE A 318 4.01 -12.22 -10.10
CA ILE A 318 4.91 -13.28 -10.58
C ILE A 318 5.56 -12.85 -11.89
N MET A 319 6.89 -12.83 -11.89
CA MET A 319 7.70 -12.51 -13.06
C MET A 319 8.29 -13.79 -13.63
N VAL A 320 7.92 -14.14 -14.86
CA VAL A 320 8.50 -15.30 -15.58
C VAL A 320 9.29 -14.79 -16.76
N THR A 321 10.58 -15.09 -16.79
CA THR A 321 11.49 -14.62 -17.84
C THR A 321 12.23 -15.78 -18.49
N CYS A 322 12.61 -15.61 -19.75
CA CYS A 322 13.41 -16.56 -20.50
C CYS A 322 14.67 -15.87 -20.98
N ASP A 323 15.82 -16.37 -20.56
CA ASP A 323 17.11 -15.95 -21.10
C ASP A 323 17.37 -16.69 -22.42
N VAL A 324 17.48 -15.91 -23.50
CA VAL A 324 17.80 -16.40 -24.84
C VAL A 324 19.23 -15.96 -25.16
N ALA A 325 20.20 -16.49 -24.43
CA ALA A 325 21.60 -16.32 -24.76
C ALA A 325 21.97 -17.19 -25.98
N SER A 326 22.62 -16.58 -26.99
CA SER A 326 23.01 -17.27 -28.21
C SER A 326 23.86 -18.51 -27.92
N GLY A 327 23.32 -19.70 -28.22
CA GLY A 327 24.04 -20.98 -28.14
C GLY A 327 23.84 -21.81 -26.87
N ARG A 328 22.99 -21.39 -25.91
CA ARG A 328 22.57 -22.22 -24.76
C ARG A 328 21.09 -22.57 -24.85
N ALA A 329 20.68 -23.64 -24.17
CA ALA A 329 19.26 -23.93 -23.98
C ALA A 329 18.58 -22.77 -23.25
N PRO A 330 17.34 -22.39 -23.63
CA PRO A 330 16.63 -21.27 -23.01
C PRO A 330 16.44 -21.54 -21.52
N LEU A 331 16.94 -20.64 -20.68
CA LEU A 331 16.82 -20.76 -19.23
C LEU A 331 15.57 -20.01 -18.78
N LEU A 332 14.55 -20.75 -18.37
CA LEU A 332 13.33 -20.20 -17.81
C LEU A 332 13.56 -19.87 -16.32
N LYS A 333 13.34 -18.61 -15.94
CA LYS A 333 13.50 -18.08 -14.59
C LYS A 333 12.15 -17.57 -14.07
N VAL A 334 11.86 -17.84 -12.81
CA VAL A 334 10.65 -17.38 -12.10
C VAL A 334 11.10 -16.56 -10.90
N ASP A 335 10.73 -15.29 -10.87
CA ASP A 335 11.06 -14.36 -9.81
C ASP A 335 9.79 -14.02 -9.02
N LEU A 336 9.89 -14.07 -7.69
CA LEU A 336 8.88 -13.61 -6.74
C LEU A 336 9.47 -12.40 -5.98
N PRO A 337 9.42 -11.17 -6.55
CA PRO A 337 10.25 -10.07 -6.10
C PRO A 337 9.95 -9.61 -4.66
N ARG A 338 8.70 -9.73 -4.20
CA ARG A 338 8.32 -9.34 -2.84
C ARG A 338 8.91 -10.24 -1.77
N TYR A 339 9.14 -11.51 -2.08
CA TYR A 339 9.81 -12.48 -1.21
C TYR A 339 11.32 -12.55 -1.41
N GLY A 340 11.85 -11.98 -2.50
CA GLY A 340 13.24 -12.18 -2.89
C GLY A 340 13.57 -13.65 -3.20
N LEU A 341 12.57 -14.41 -3.67
CA LEU A 341 12.73 -15.81 -4.06
C LEU A 341 12.86 -15.92 -5.57
N GLU A 342 13.80 -16.74 -6.01
CA GLU A 342 14.06 -17.02 -7.42
C GLU A 342 14.07 -18.53 -7.66
N PHE A 343 13.46 -18.93 -8.76
CA PHE A 343 13.43 -20.30 -9.26
C PHE A 343 13.83 -20.34 -10.73
N PHE A 344 14.20 -21.52 -11.21
CA PHE A 344 14.52 -21.75 -12.61
C PHE A 344 14.18 -23.19 -13.00
N ILE A 345 13.95 -23.42 -14.29
CA ILE A 345 13.86 -24.77 -14.82
C ILE A 345 15.28 -25.29 -15.05
N ASP A 346 15.62 -26.40 -14.41
CA ASP A 346 16.92 -27.04 -14.54
C ASP A 346 16.99 -28.01 -15.74
N GLU A 347 18.12 -28.70 -15.88
CA GLU A 347 18.36 -29.66 -16.97
C GLU A 347 17.43 -30.89 -16.92
N ASP A 348 16.88 -31.19 -15.74
CA ASP A 348 15.94 -32.30 -15.50
C ASP A 348 14.47 -31.86 -15.71
N TRP A 349 14.25 -30.63 -16.20
CA TRP A 349 12.94 -29.99 -16.34
C TRP A 349 12.19 -29.80 -15.01
N GLU A 350 12.93 -29.72 -13.90
CA GLU A 350 12.38 -29.47 -12.58
C GLU A 350 12.46 -27.98 -12.22
N LEU A 351 11.46 -27.49 -11.49
CA LEU A 351 11.44 -26.10 -11.02
C LEU A 351 12.29 -25.98 -9.74
N GLN A 352 13.56 -25.66 -9.93
CA GLN A 352 14.58 -25.59 -8.90
C GLN A 352 14.63 -24.21 -8.23
N SER A 353 14.81 -24.18 -6.92
CA SER A 353 15.04 -22.94 -6.16
C SER A 353 16.51 -22.50 -6.23
N ARG A 354 16.76 -21.20 -6.42
CA ARG A 354 18.10 -20.61 -6.24
C ARG A 354 18.43 -20.36 -4.78
N ASN A 355 17.43 -19.99 -3.98
CA ASN A 355 17.59 -19.67 -2.57
C ASN A 355 17.82 -20.93 -1.72
N MET A 356 17.15 -22.04 -2.08
CA MET A 356 17.33 -23.34 -1.44
C MET A 356 18.05 -24.29 -2.41
N ARG A 357 19.39 -24.32 -2.33
CA ARG A 357 20.23 -25.12 -3.23
C ARG A 357 19.80 -26.59 -3.24
N ASN A 358 19.82 -27.19 -4.43
CA ASN A 358 19.46 -28.58 -4.67
C ASN A 358 18.03 -28.97 -4.25
N MET A 359 17.14 -28.00 -4.10
CA MET A 359 15.72 -28.22 -3.80
C MET A 359 14.86 -27.82 -5.00
N VAL A 360 13.89 -28.68 -5.33
CA VAL A 360 12.93 -28.47 -6.41
C VAL A 360 11.51 -28.46 -5.86
N VAL A 361 10.60 -27.76 -6.54
CA VAL A 361 9.18 -27.73 -6.16
C VAL A 361 8.60 -29.13 -6.20
N ASP A 362 8.07 -29.59 -5.07
CA ASP A 362 7.53 -30.93 -4.96
C ASP A 362 6.18 -31.04 -5.69
N ILE A 363 5.91 -32.18 -6.30
CA ILE A 363 4.58 -32.46 -6.86
C ILE A 363 3.59 -32.68 -5.71
N VAL A 364 4.05 -33.32 -4.64
CA VAL A 364 3.27 -33.55 -3.43
C VAL A 364 3.39 -32.32 -2.53
N GLN A 365 2.36 -31.48 -2.51
CA GLN A 365 2.34 -30.25 -1.70
C GLN A 365 1.84 -30.47 -0.25
N SER A 366 1.71 -31.72 0.19
CA SER A 366 1.39 -32.05 1.58
C SER A 366 2.66 -32.33 2.38
N THR A 367 2.77 -31.72 3.55
CA THR A 367 3.77 -32.03 4.57
C THR A 367 3.32 -33.14 5.53
N GLY A 368 2.06 -33.58 5.44
CA GLY A 368 1.45 -34.52 6.39
C GLY A 368 1.01 -33.86 7.71
N THR A 369 1.01 -32.54 7.79
CA THR A 369 0.52 -31.76 8.93
C THR A 369 -0.02 -30.42 8.44
N MET A 370 -0.58 -29.60 9.34
CA MET A 370 -1.18 -28.30 9.00
C MET A 370 -2.25 -28.43 7.90
N LEU A 371 -3.05 -29.49 8.00
CA LEU A 371 -4.04 -29.84 6.99
C LEU A 371 -5.08 -28.72 6.86
N GLY A 372 -5.23 -28.17 5.65
CA GLY A 372 -6.10 -27.03 5.39
C GLY A 372 -5.36 -25.70 5.17
N LEU A 373 -4.06 -25.64 5.46
CA LEU A 373 -3.22 -24.49 5.11
C LEU A 373 -3.00 -24.39 3.60
N LYS A 374 -3.49 -23.30 2.99
CA LYS A 374 -3.38 -23.05 1.55
C LYS A 374 -2.07 -22.39 1.15
N ASN A 375 -1.50 -21.56 2.03
CA ASN A 375 -0.27 -20.81 1.77
C ASN A 375 0.96 -21.60 2.20
N GLN A 376 1.30 -22.66 1.46
CA GLN A 376 2.51 -23.42 1.66
C GLN A 376 3.09 -23.87 0.31
N LEU A 377 4.41 -23.78 0.16
CA LEU A 377 5.14 -24.34 -0.98
C LEU A 377 6.14 -25.38 -0.48
N VAL A 378 5.89 -26.65 -0.77
CA VAL A 378 6.77 -27.75 -0.40
C VAL A 378 7.81 -27.96 -1.50
N LEU A 379 9.06 -28.08 -1.07
CA LEU A 379 10.21 -28.42 -1.86
C LEU A 379 10.75 -29.78 -1.42
N ARG A 380 11.26 -30.55 -2.38
CA ARG A 380 12.00 -31.79 -2.14
C ARG A 380 13.45 -31.67 -2.61
N PRO A 381 14.37 -32.43 -2.01
CA PRO A 381 15.70 -32.59 -2.58
C PRO A 381 15.63 -33.17 -4.00
N LYS A 382 16.63 -32.86 -4.83
CA LYS A 382 16.84 -33.58 -6.09
C LYS A 382 17.18 -35.05 -5.80
N LEU A 383 16.78 -35.95 -6.70
CA LEU A 383 16.88 -37.42 -6.49
C LEU A 383 18.27 -37.91 -6.06
N HIS A 384 19.33 -37.29 -6.58
CA HIS A 384 20.72 -37.66 -6.30
C HIS A 384 21.20 -37.37 -4.86
N ILE A 385 20.46 -36.56 -4.09
CA ILE A 385 20.78 -36.23 -2.68
C ILE A 385 19.58 -36.46 -1.75
N ALA A 386 18.57 -37.22 -2.22
CA ALA A 386 17.31 -37.36 -1.50
C ALA A 386 17.47 -38.01 -0.12
N ASP A 387 18.46 -38.89 0.04
CA ASP A 387 18.76 -39.56 1.31
C ASP A 387 19.50 -38.66 2.32
N GLU A 388 20.07 -37.53 1.86
CA GLU A 388 20.87 -36.63 2.70
C GLU A 388 20.09 -35.39 3.19
N HIS A 389 19.00 -35.02 2.50
CA HIS A 389 18.32 -33.74 2.73
C HIS A 389 16.81 -33.91 2.89
N PRO A 390 16.20 -33.43 4.00
CA PRO A 390 14.76 -33.54 4.19
C PRO A 390 13.96 -32.62 3.26
N ARG A 391 12.71 -33.00 2.96
CA ARG A 391 11.72 -32.09 2.35
C ARG A 391 11.61 -30.81 3.17
N THR A 392 11.36 -29.69 2.53
CA THR A 392 11.30 -28.38 3.19
C THR A 392 10.05 -27.64 2.72
N VAL A 393 9.36 -26.94 3.62
CA VAL A 393 8.19 -26.14 3.32
C VAL A 393 8.48 -24.66 3.57
N ILE A 394 8.07 -23.83 2.61
CA ILE A 394 8.06 -22.37 2.71
C ILE A 394 6.64 -21.95 3.07
N ILE A 395 6.49 -21.18 4.13
CA ILE A 395 5.20 -20.65 4.58
C ILE A 395 5.34 -19.13 4.72
N PRO A 396 4.54 -18.32 4.01
CA PRO A 396 4.53 -16.87 4.20
C PRO A 396 4.32 -16.47 5.66
N ASP A 397 4.94 -15.38 6.10
CA ASP A 397 4.59 -14.71 7.35
C ASP A 397 3.57 -13.62 7.05
N GLY A 398 2.55 -13.51 7.90
CA GLY A 398 1.47 -12.54 7.70
C GLY A 398 0.27 -12.82 8.60
N ARG A 399 -0.82 -12.10 8.34
CA ARG A 399 -2.08 -12.23 9.06
C ARG A 399 -2.77 -13.53 8.67
N ILE A 400 -3.10 -14.35 9.66
CA ILE A 400 -3.78 -15.61 9.45
C ILE A 400 -5.29 -15.38 9.45
N SER A 401 -5.98 -15.98 8.48
CA SER A 401 -7.43 -16.02 8.42
C SER A 401 -7.89 -17.45 8.21
N TYR A 402 -8.98 -17.83 8.85
CA TYR A 402 -9.53 -19.17 8.80
C TYR A 402 -11.05 -19.14 8.62
N SER A 403 -11.55 -20.10 7.85
CA SER A 403 -12.98 -20.24 7.54
C SER A 403 -13.35 -21.71 7.39
N PRO A 404 -14.55 -22.13 7.80
CA PRO A 404 -15.04 -23.49 7.54
C PRO A 404 -15.04 -23.80 6.03
N ASP A 405 -14.56 -24.98 5.65
CA ASP A 405 -14.48 -25.49 4.27
C ASP A 405 -14.90 -26.96 4.24
N GLY A 406 -16.22 -27.19 4.17
CA GLY A 406 -16.83 -28.51 4.33
C GLY A 406 -16.55 -29.09 5.73
N HIS A 407 -15.89 -30.24 5.78
CA HIS A 407 -15.49 -30.90 7.02
C HIS A 407 -14.09 -30.49 7.53
N HIS A 408 -13.43 -29.57 6.83
CA HIS A 408 -12.09 -29.08 7.17
C HIS A 408 -12.12 -27.58 7.42
N ILE A 409 -11.01 -27.05 7.94
CA ILE A 409 -10.76 -25.62 8.01
C ILE A 409 -9.89 -25.21 6.82
N ARG A 410 -10.23 -24.09 6.19
CA ARG A 410 -9.35 -23.45 5.21
C ARG A 410 -8.62 -22.31 5.89
N VAL A 411 -7.30 -22.39 5.90
CA VAL A 411 -6.40 -21.38 6.47
C VAL A 411 -5.64 -20.69 5.36
N THR A 412 -5.69 -19.36 5.35
CA THR A 412 -4.98 -18.49 4.41
C THR A 412 -4.15 -17.46 5.15
N ILE A 413 -3.03 -17.06 4.55
CA ILE A 413 -2.11 -16.07 5.09
C ILE A 413 -2.09 -14.87 4.15
N ALA A 414 -2.31 -13.68 4.71
CA ALA A 414 -2.16 -12.41 4.01
C ALA A 414 -0.87 -11.73 4.48
N PRO A 415 0.21 -11.75 3.67
CA PRO A 415 1.42 -11.02 3.97
C PRO A 415 1.17 -9.51 4.01
N GLU A 416 1.93 -8.79 4.84
CA GLU A 416 1.81 -7.34 5.00
C GLU A 416 3.15 -6.65 4.64
N GLY A 417 3.09 -5.43 4.08
CA GLY A 417 4.25 -4.62 3.72
C GLY A 417 4.68 -4.70 2.25
N SER A 418 5.79 -4.02 1.91
CA SER A 418 6.35 -3.98 0.55
C SER A 418 7.33 -5.13 0.25
N ARG A 419 7.90 -5.73 1.30
CA ARG A 419 8.71 -6.95 1.25
C ARG A 419 8.13 -7.96 2.20
N PHE A 420 7.86 -9.14 1.68
CA PHE A 420 7.25 -10.23 2.42
C PHE A 420 8.31 -11.11 3.05
N THR A 421 8.04 -11.51 4.29
CA THR A 421 8.82 -12.48 5.04
C THR A 421 8.17 -13.85 4.96
N TYR A 422 8.95 -14.89 5.23
CA TYR A 422 8.48 -16.27 5.24
C TYR A 422 9.26 -17.09 6.25
N HIS A 423 8.67 -18.18 6.68
CA HIS A 423 9.28 -19.20 7.52
C HIS A 423 9.63 -20.43 6.70
N LEU A 424 10.77 -21.04 7.03
CA LEU A 424 11.26 -22.25 6.42
C LEU A 424 11.24 -23.38 7.45
N TYR A 425 10.54 -24.47 7.17
CA TYR A 425 10.51 -25.65 8.04
C TYR A 425 10.93 -26.90 7.28
N ARG A 426 11.81 -27.71 7.87
CA ARG A 426 12.21 -29.01 7.33
C ARG A 426 11.30 -30.10 7.88
N VAL A 427 10.92 -31.05 7.03
CA VAL A 427 10.11 -32.23 7.37
C VAL A 427 11.03 -33.33 7.88
N ASP A 428 10.98 -33.58 9.18
CA ASP A 428 11.76 -34.63 9.84
C ASP A 428 10.83 -35.84 10.04
N LEU A 429 10.99 -36.85 9.19
CA LEU A 429 10.15 -38.06 9.21
C LEU A 429 10.52 -38.99 10.36
N ASP A 430 11.80 -39.02 10.76
CA ASP A 430 12.31 -39.88 11.81
C ASP A 430 11.81 -39.43 13.19
N LEU A 431 11.89 -38.12 13.45
CA LEU A 431 11.39 -37.50 14.68
C LEU A 431 9.97 -36.99 14.55
N ARG A 432 9.30 -37.23 13.41
CA ARG A 432 7.88 -36.94 13.17
C ARG A 432 7.51 -35.49 13.49
N ARG A 433 8.25 -34.53 12.94
CA ARG A 433 8.07 -33.11 13.28
C ARG A 433 8.49 -32.17 12.15
N LEU A 434 8.01 -30.94 12.24
CA LEU A 434 8.53 -29.82 11.46
C LEU A 434 9.64 -29.10 12.25
N THR A 435 10.81 -28.95 11.64
CA THR A 435 11.98 -28.30 12.24
C THR A 435 12.28 -26.98 11.52
N GLY A 436 11.92 -25.87 12.18
CA GLY A 436 12.25 -24.52 11.72
C GLY A 436 13.56 -23.99 12.30
N ASN A 437 13.81 -22.70 12.05
CA ASN A 437 14.91 -21.96 12.66
C ASN A 437 14.79 -21.92 14.20
N VAL A 438 15.90 -21.65 14.88
CA VAL A 438 15.98 -21.62 16.36
C VAL A 438 15.23 -20.44 16.98
N GLY A 439 14.84 -19.44 16.18
CA GLY A 439 14.16 -18.23 16.68
C GLY A 439 12.76 -18.49 17.22
N LEU A 440 12.43 -17.84 18.34
CA LEU A 440 11.13 -17.93 19.02
C LEU A 440 9.96 -17.62 18.07
N THR A 441 10.05 -16.55 17.29
CA THR A 441 8.99 -16.13 16.36
C THR A 441 8.58 -17.25 15.42
N SER A 442 9.55 -17.97 14.85
CA SER A 442 9.28 -19.10 13.94
C SER A 442 8.61 -20.26 14.64
N LYS A 443 8.94 -20.51 15.91
CA LYS A 443 8.28 -21.54 16.74
C LYS A 443 6.87 -21.17 17.15
N LEU A 444 6.66 -19.92 17.55
CA LEU A 444 5.32 -19.41 17.87
C LEU A 444 4.41 -19.42 16.63
N TYR A 445 4.94 -19.04 15.47
CA TYR A 445 4.21 -19.10 14.21
C TYR A 445 3.85 -20.54 13.83
N GLN A 446 4.80 -21.47 13.97
CA GLN A 446 4.57 -22.89 13.76
C GLN A 446 3.46 -23.42 14.67
N ALA A 447 3.52 -23.11 15.97
CA ALA A 447 2.51 -23.52 16.94
C ALA A 447 1.12 -22.94 16.60
N LEU A 448 1.07 -21.66 16.21
CA LEU A 448 -0.17 -21.01 15.81
C LEU A 448 -0.80 -21.69 14.59
N LEU A 449 0.00 -22.02 13.58
CA LEU A 449 -0.47 -22.73 12.39
C LEU A 449 -1.05 -24.11 12.75
N HIS A 450 -0.33 -24.93 13.52
CA HIS A 450 -0.86 -26.22 13.98
C HIS A 450 -2.17 -26.06 14.74
N ALA A 451 -2.26 -25.06 15.64
CA ALA A 451 -3.45 -24.81 16.44
C ALA A 451 -4.67 -24.48 15.56
N VAL A 452 -4.55 -23.56 14.60
CA VAL A 452 -5.67 -23.15 13.75
C VAL A 452 -6.07 -24.19 12.71
N THR A 453 -5.16 -25.10 12.35
CA THR A 453 -5.44 -26.25 11.46
C THR A 453 -5.91 -27.51 12.20
N SER A 454 -6.10 -27.44 13.52
CA SER A 454 -6.38 -28.62 14.33
C SER A 454 -7.74 -29.25 14.00
N GLY A 455 -7.73 -30.58 13.87
CA GLY A 455 -8.92 -31.42 13.67
C GLY A 455 -9.13 -32.43 14.79
N CYS A 456 -10.12 -33.30 14.63
CA CYS A 456 -10.37 -34.41 15.56
C CYS A 456 -9.40 -35.60 15.37
N LEU A 457 -8.70 -35.65 14.24
CA LEU A 457 -7.75 -36.70 13.91
C LEU A 457 -6.32 -36.18 14.05
N PRO A 458 -5.38 -37.03 14.48
CA PRO A 458 -3.97 -36.69 14.47
C PRO A 458 -3.45 -36.45 13.04
N ASP A 459 -2.52 -35.50 12.92
CA ASP A 459 -1.82 -35.24 11.67
C ASP A 459 -0.90 -36.43 11.32
N PRO A 460 -0.89 -36.92 10.05
CA PRO A 460 -0.08 -38.06 9.64
C PRO A 460 1.42 -37.96 9.97
N LEU A 461 2.01 -36.77 9.87
CA LEU A 461 3.42 -36.55 10.16
C LEU A 461 3.71 -36.67 11.64
N THR A 462 2.99 -35.91 12.47
CA THR A 462 3.31 -35.74 13.90
C THR A 462 2.72 -36.83 14.78
N GLY A 463 1.66 -37.51 14.30
CA GLY A 463 0.89 -38.45 15.11
C GLY A 463 0.12 -37.77 16.24
N ARG A 464 0.03 -36.43 16.23
CA ARG A 464 -0.71 -35.60 17.19
C ARG A 464 -1.72 -34.73 16.46
N THR A 465 -2.81 -34.37 17.13
CA THR A 465 -3.68 -33.31 16.61
C THR A 465 -2.93 -31.98 16.56
N GLY A 466 -3.39 -31.05 15.73
CA GLY A 466 -2.77 -29.72 15.65
C GLY A 466 -2.74 -28.99 17.00
N THR A 467 -3.76 -29.19 17.83
CA THR A 467 -3.83 -28.62 19.20
C THR A 467 -2.72 -29.18 20.09
N GLU A 468 -2.56 -30.50 20.10
CA GLU A 468 -1.56 -31.20 20.90
C GLU A 468 -0.14 -30.83 20.45
N GLU A 469 0.12 -30.80 19.14
CA GLU A 469 1.43 -30.40 18.62
C GLU A 469 1.74 -28.93 18.93
N ALA A 470 0.75 -28.03 18.80
CA ALA A 470 0.94 -26.62 19.15
C ALA A 470 1.30 -26.45 20.64
N LEU A 471 0.59 -27.13 21.56
CA LEU A 471 0.90 -27.09 22.99
C LEU A 471 2.25 -27.75 23.29
N HIS A 472 2.59 -28.85 22.61
CA HIS A 472 3.89 -29.48 22.71
C HIS A 472 5.03 -28.49 22.37
N ILE A 473 4.88 -27.74 21.28
CA ILE A 473 5.84 -26.70 20.88
C ILE A 473 5.91 -25.59 21.94
N LEU A 474 4.77 -25.07 22.41
CA LEU A 474 4.73 -23.98 23.38
C LEU A 474 5.32 -24.36 24.74
N HIS A 475 5.16 -25.61 25.16
CA HIS A 475 5.75 -26.12 26.40
C HIS A 475 7.23 -26.50 26.27
N SER A 476 7.77 -26.57 25.06
CA SER A 476 9.17 -26.94 24.83
C SER A 476 10.15 -25.90 25.39
N ALA A 477 11.35 -26.36 25.74
CA ALA A 477 12.43 -25.48 26.17
C ALA A 477 12.85 -24.46 25.08
N ALA A 478 12.61 -24.76 23.80
CA ALA A 478 12.90 -23.84 22.70
C ALA A 478 12.07 -22.55 22.81
N CYS A 479 10.81 -22.64 23.25
CA CYS A 479 9.96 -21.48 23.53
C CYS A 479 10.33 -20.74 24.81
N ARG A 480 11.39 -21.17 25.52
CA ARG A 480 11.97 -20.50 26.69
C ARG A 480 13.44 -20.11 26.49
N SER A 481 14.00 -20.33 25.30
CA SER A 481 15.40 -20.06 24.98
C SER A 481 15.54 -18.76 24.19
N PHE A 482 15.16 -17.64 24.81
CA PHE A 482 15.27 -16.31 24.22
C PHE A 482 15.72 -15.29 25.28
N MET A 483 16.34 -14.18 24.84
CA MET A 483 16.80 -13.12 25.75
C MET A 483 15.82 -11.94 25.85
N LYS A 484 15.08 -11.66 24.77
CA LYS A 484 14.09 -10.58 24.69
C LYS A 484 12.96 -10.98 23.76
N LEU A 485 11.74 -10.52 24.05
CA LEU A 485 10.60 -10.61 23.14
C LEU A 485 10.63 -9.45 22.16
N CYS A 486 10.40 -9.72 20.88
CA CYS A 486 10.11 -8.69 19.90
C CYS A 486 8.60 -8.46 19.76
N SER A 487 8.20 -7.39 19.08
CA SER A 487 6.77 -7.06 18.89
C SER A 487 6.00 -8.21 18.25
N ARG A 488 6.58 -8.86 17.23
CA ARG A 488 5.94 -9.99 16.55
C ARG A 488 5.74 -11.20 17.46
N ASP A 489 6.68 -11.47 18.38
CA ASP A 489 6.51 -12.56 19.36
C ASP A 489 5.29 -12.29 20.27
N THR A 490 5.15 -11.04 20.73
CA THR A 490 4.02 -10.67 21.59
C THR A 490 2.69 -10.69 20.86
N GLU A 491 2.65 -10.28 19.59
CA GLU A 491 1.47 -10.42 18.74
C GLU A 491 1.06 -11.89 18.60
N LEU A 492 2.01 -12.77 18.27
CA LEU A 492 1.73 -14.21 18.13
C LEU A 492 1.27 -14.84 19.46
N LEU A 493 1.83 -14.44 20.60
CA LEU A 493 1.38 -14.89 21.92
C LEU A 493 -0.05 -14.39 22.23
N CYS A 494 -0.38 -13.17 21.84
CA CYS A 494 -1.75 -12.64 21.95
C CYS A 494 -2.72 -13.41 21.04
N GLU A 495 -2.34 -13.68 19.80
CA GLU A 495 -3.14 -14.48 18.85
C GLU A 495 -3.38 -15.89 19.38
N LEU A 496 -2.32 -16.60 19.82
CA LEU A 496 -2.42 -17.91 20.45
C LEU A 496 -3.31 -17.91 21.69
N SER A 497 -3.13 -16.93 22.57
CA SER A 497 -3.97 -16.74 23.76
C SER A 497 -5.44 -16.58 23.39
N SER A 498 -5.73 -15.82 22.32
CA SER A 498 -7.09 -15.57 21.84
C SER A 498 -7.79 -16.80 21.25
N LEU A 499 -7.05 -17.86 20.90
CA LEU A 499 -7.65 -19.13 20.46
C LEU A 499 -8.39 -19.85 21.59
N SER A 500 -8.02 -19.61 22.84
CA SER A 500 -8.78 -20.16 23.97
C SER A 500 -10.18 -19.56 23.99
N ALA A 501 -11.22 -20.43 24.01
CA ALA A 501 -12.61 -19.96 24.04
C ALA A 501 -12.84 -18.97 25.20
N SER A 502 -13.41 -17.81 24.90
CA SER A 502 -13.65 -16.75 25.88
C SER A 502 -14.73 -17.19 26.86
N ARG A 503 -14.48 -17.01 28.16
CA ARG A 503 -15.36 -17.45 29.25
C ARG A 503 -15.57 -16.31 30.22
N VAL A 504 -16.83 -15.96 30.46
CA VAL A 504 -17.22 -14.91 31.40
C VAL A 504 -18.32 -15.40 32.33
N TRP A 505 -18.37 -14.86 33.54
CA TRP A 505 -19.42 -15.16 34.50
C TRP A 505 -20.76 -14.59 34.03
N TYR A 506 -21.83 -15.36 34.24
CA TYR A 506 -23.20 -14.95 34.02
C TYR A 506 -24.10 -15.34 35.20
N PRO A 507 -24.88 -14.39 35.74
CA PRO A 507 -24.64 -12.94 35.69
C PRO A 507 -23.27 -12.59 36.26
N SER A 508 -22.62 -11.55 35.74
CA SER A 508 -21.23 -11.18 36.09
C SER A 508 -20.99 -10.97 37.59
N HIS A 509 -22.02 -10.49 38.30
CA HIS A 509 -21.96 -10.20 39.74
C HIS A 509 -22.23 -11.41 40.65
N LEU A 510 -22.71 -12.54 40.10
CA LEU A 510 -23.07 -13.71 40.91
C LEU A 510 -22.05 -14.85 40.82
N GLU A 511 -21.25 -14.90 39.75
CA GLU A 511 -20.27 -15.97 39.51
C GLU A 511 -20.87 -17.39 39.62
N LYS A 512 -22.15 -17.55 39.26
CA LYS A 512 -22.87 -18.85 39.37
C LYS A 512 -22.86 -19.66 38.07
N MET A 513 -22.95 -19.01 36.91
CA MET A 513 -22.96 -19.67 35.60
C MET A 513 -21.89 -19.07 34.69
N GLN A 514 -21.57 -19.73 33.57
CA GLN A 514 -20.65 -19.18 32.58
C GLN A 514 -21.35 -19.01 31.23
N THR A 515 -20.96 -17.96 30.51
CA THR A 515 -21.18 -17.82 29.07
C THR A 515 -19.86 -18.08 28.36
N VAL A 516 -19.91 -18.88 27.29
CA VAL A 516 -18.72 -19.24 26.49
C VAL A 516 -18.93 -18.73 25.07
N SER A 517 -17.98 -17.95 24.58
CA SER A 517 -17.97 -17.46 23.20
C SER A 517 -16.90 -18.21 22.42
N TRP A 518 -17.32 -18.87 21.34
CA TRP A 518 -16.45 -19.64 20.45
C TRP A 518 -16.17 -18.88 19.16
N ALA A 519 -14.93 -18.93 18.70
CA ALA A 519 -14.53 -18.47 17.37
C ALA A 519 -15.03 -19.43 16.28
N SER A 520 -14.91 -19.01 15.02
CA SER A 520 -15.22 -19.82 13.82
C SER A 520 -14.15 -20.90 13.53
N LEU A 521 -13.77 -21.64 14.57
CA LEU A 521 -12.87 -22.78 14.56
C LEU A 521 -13.55 -23.97 15.25
N SER A 522 -13.04 -25.17 15.00
CA SER A 522 -13.44 -26.36 15.76
C SER A 522 -13.29 -26.10 17.26
N SER A 523 -14.21 -26.61 18.08
CA SER A 523 -14.09 -26.54 19.54
C SER A 523 -12.82 -27.24 20.04
N LEU A 524 -12.29 -28.21 19.30
CA LEU A 524 -11.04 -28.92 19.61
C LEU A 524 -9.80 -28.05 19.37
N ALA A 525 -9.88 -27.05 18.48
CA ALA A 525 -8.82 -26.08 18.22
C ALA A 525 -8.80 -24.93 19.24
N GLN A 526 -9.86 -24.77 20.05
CA GLN A 526 -10.02 -23.67 21.00
C GLN A 526 -9.69 -24.09 22.43
N HIS A 527 -8.50 -24.70 22.59
CA HIS A 527 -8.06 -25.35 23.82
C HIS A 527 -7.68 -24.34 24.91
N HIS A 528 -8.10 -24.61 26.15
CA HIS A 528 -7.88 -23.74 27.32
C HIS A 528 -6.40 -23.55 27.68
N GLY A 529 -5.54 -24.51 27.30
CA GLY A 529 -4.11 -24.47 27.55
C GLY A 529 -3.35 -23.38 26.77
N PHE A 530 -3.89 -22.86 25.66
CA PHE A 530 -3.18 -21.84 24.88
C PHE A 530 -2.98 -20.54 25.65
N HIS A 531 -4.02 -20.07 26.34
CA HIS A 531 -3.93 -18.88 27.19
C HIS A 531 -2.86 -19.05 28.28
N THR A 532 -2.87 -20.20 28.98
CA THR A 532 -1.91 -20.47 30.04
C THR A 532 -0.48 -20.58 29.52
N ALA A 533 -0.27 -21.26 28.39
CA ALA A 533 1.05 -21.38 27.77
C ALA A 533 1.58 -20.00 27.33
N ALA A 534 0.74 -19.20 26.65
CA ALA A 534 1.09 -17.85 26.24
C ALA A 534 1.41 -16.95 27.45
N LYS A 535 0.60 -17.01 28.51
CA LYS A 535 0.81 -16.30 29.78
C LYS A 535 2.12 -16.68 30.45
N SER A 536 2.47 -17.97 30.44
CA SER A 536 3.75 -18.44 30.98
C SER A 536 4.95 -17.91 30.18
N ILE A 537 4.89 -17.92 28.85
CA ILE A 537 5.99 -17.43 28.00
C ILE A 537 6.13 -15.90 28.13
N MET A 538 5.01 -15.17 28.09
CA MET A 538 4.98 -13.72 28.26
C MET A 538 5.52 -13.31 29.64
N GLY A 539 5.10 -14.01 30.70
CA GLY A 539 5.59 -13.79 32.06
C GLY A 539 7.10 -14.03 32.19
N TYR A 540 7.63 -15.08 31.55
CA TYR A 540 9.06 -15.33 31.49
C TYR A 540 9.81 -14.21 30.76
N GLY A 541 9.30 -13.75 29.61
CA GLY A 541 9.87 -12.60 28.90
C GLY A 541 9.84 -11.30 29.72
N LYS A 542 8.79 -11.08 30.51
CA LYS A 542 8.71 -9.96 31.45
C LYS A 542 9.77 -10.04 32.54
N GLN A 543 10.01 -11.22 33.11
CA GLN A 543 11.10 -11.42 34.07
C GLN A 543 12.48 -11.14 33.46
N LEU A 544 12.71 -11.60 32.22
CA LEU A 544 13.97 -11.34 31.51
C LEU A 544 14.19 -9.86 31.18
N SER A 545 13.11 -9.09 30.99
CA SER A 545 13.20 -7.66 30.70
C SER A 545 13.93 -6.87 31.79
N ALA A 546 13.95 -7.37 33.04
CA ALA A 546 14.73 -6.78 34.14
C ALA A 546 16.26 -6.78 33.89
N PHE A 547 16.75 -7.65 33.01
CA PHE A 547 18.18 -7.76 32.64
C PHE A 547 18.52 -7.06 31.32
N SER A 548 17.54 -6.40 30.68
CA SER A 548 17.73 -5.71 29.41
C SER A 548 18.02 -4.22 29.61
N GLU A 549 18.98 -3.67 28.86
CA GLU A 549 19.24 -2.23 28.87
C GLU A 549 18.15 -1.46 28.11
N GLY A 550 17.45 -0.56 28.82
CA GLY A 550 16.40 0.30 28.27
C GLY A 550 14.97 -0.09 28.68
N SER A 551 14.02 0.83 28.50
CA SER A 551 12.61 0.53 28.75
C SER A 551 12.07 -0.46 27.70
N PRO A 552 11.22 -1.41 28.11
CA PRO A 552 10.63 -2.35 27.16
C PRO A 552 9.76 -1.58 26.16
N LYS A 553 10.03 -1.79 24.87
CA LYS A 553 9.27 -1.19 23.75
C LYS A 553 8.01 -1.98 23.39
N VAL A 554 7.65 -3.00 24.18
CA VAL A 554 6.63 -3.98 23.85
C VAL A 554 5.67 -4.15 25.03
N SER A 555 4.39 -4.38 24.74
CA SER A 555 3.38 -4.69 25.76
C SER A 555 3.45 -6.17 26.16
N PHE A 556 3.29 -6.43 27.46
CA PHE A 556 3.21 -7.78 28.02
C PHE A 556 1.77 -8.17 28.38
N ASP A 557 0.79 -7.39 27.95
CA ASP A 557 -0.62 -7.62 28.26
C ASP A 557 -1.23 -8.60 27.26
N LEU A 558 -1.79 -9.69 27.79
CA LEU A 558 -2.57 -10.65 27.01
C LEU A 558 -4.06 -10.29 27.02
N PRO A 559 -4.85 -10.84 26.07
CA PRO A 559 -6.31 -10.72 26.13
C PRO A 559 -6.87 -11.14 27.49
N PRO A 560 -7.87 -10.41 28.02
CA PRO A 560 -8.41 -10.68 29.35
C PRO A 560 -9.05 -12.06 29.40
N SER A 561 -8.79 -12.79 30.48
CA SER A 561 -9.35 -14.12 30.72
C SER A 561 -9.69 -14.30 32.20
N THR A 562 -10.73 -15.08 32.49
CA THR A 562 -11.08 -15.48 33.85
C THR A 562 -10.40 -16.81 34.16
N ASP A 563 -9.23 -16.75 34.81
CA ASP A 563 -8.38 -17.93 35.11
C ASP A 563 -9.18 -19.08 35.74
N HIS A 564 -10.05 -18.79 36.73
CA HIS A 564 -10.89 -19.80 37.39
C HIS A 564 -11.83 -20.53 36.41
N LEU A 565 -12.40 -19.82 35.42
CA LEU A 565 -13.28 -20.44 34.42
C LEU A 565 -12.51 -21.30 33.41
N LEU A 566 -11.28 -20.89 33.07
CA LEU A 566 -10.38 -21.69 32.24
C LEU A 566 -9.93 -22.95 32.97
N GLU A 567 -9.55 -22.84 34.24
CA GLU A 567 -9.18 -23.97 35.09
C GLU A 567 -10.35 -24.96 35.20
N ARG A 568 -11.56 -24.48 35.50
CA ARG A 568 -12.76 -25.32 35.52
C ARG A 568 -13.01 -26.01 34.18
N ALA A 569 -12.75 -25.34 33.06
CA ALA A 569 -12.86 -25.95 31.74
C ALA A 569 -11.79 -27.04 31.52
N SER A 570 -10.56 -26.81 31.99
CA SER A 570 -9.48 -27.79 31.97
C SER A 570 -9.83 -29.05 32.76
N ILE A 571 -10.32 -28.89 33.99
CA ILE A 571 -10.70 -30.03 34.85
C ILE A 571 -11.76 -30.88 34.16
N ARG A 572 -12.78 -30.26 33.57
CA ARG A 572 -13.84 -30.96 32.82
C ARG A 572 -13.32 -31.66 31.57
N ALA A 573 -12.32 -31.08 30.91
CA ALA A 573 -11.74 -31.62 29.70
C ALA A 573 -10.62 -32.64 29.95
N SER A 574 -10.20 -32.83 31.20
CA SER A 574 -9.10 -33.76 31.57
C SER A 574 -9.36 -35.22 31.20
N ALA A 575 -10.63 -35.63 31.08
CA ALA A 575 -11.01 -36.97 30.62
C ALA A 575 -10.91 -37.14 29.08
N ILE A 576 -10.81 -36.03 28.34
CA ILE A 576 -10.80 -36.00 26.88
C ILE A 576 -9.36 -35.85 26.36
N TYR A 577 -8.54 -35.04 27.02
CA TYR A 577 -7.18 -34.74 26.59
C TYR A 577 -6.13 -35.52 27.41
N PRO A 578 -5.01 -35.92 26.79
CA PRO A 578 -3.88 -36.46 27.53
C PRO A 578 -3.41 -35.53 28.65
N THR A 579 -2.89 -36.09 29.74
CA THR A 579 -2.41 -35.34 30.91
C THR A 579 -1.35 -34.31 30.56
N GLU A 580 -0.53 -34.57 29.54
CA GLU A 580 0.53 -33.68 29.05
C GLU A 580 0.01 -32.40 28.36
N PHE A 581 -1.23 -32.41 27.88
CA PHE A 581 -1.86 -31.27 27.21
C PHE A 581 -3.00 -30.65 28.04
N SER A 582 -3.35 -31.26 29.17
CA SER A 582 -4.26 -30.70 30.16
C SER A 582 -3.51 -29.79 31.12
N LEU A 583 -4.17 -28.78 31.73
CA LEU A 583 -3.54 -28.06 32.84
C LEU A 583 -3.32 -29.03 34.01
N PRO A 584 -2.23 -28.86 34.79
CA PRO A 584 -1.99 -29.67 35.98
C PRO A 584 -3.20 -29.60 36.90
N LEU A 585 -3.83 -30.74 37.16
CA LEU A 585 -4.86 -30.83 38.19
C LEU A 585 -4.18 -30.51 39.53
N LEU A 586 -4.71 -29.54 40.26
CA LEU A 586 -4.29 -29.29 41.64
C LEU A 586 -4.42 -30.62 42.40
N ARG A 587 -3.27 -31.19 42.82
CA ARG A 587 -3.26 -32.42 43.62
C ARG A 587 -3.91 -32.13 44.97
N GLY A 588 -5.21 -32.40 45.05
CA GLY A 588 -6.01 -32.35 46.26
C GLY A 588 -7.36 -33.04 46.00
N ASP A 589 -7.93 -33.65 47.04
CA ASP A 589 -9.24 -34.32 47.09
C ASP A 589 -10.40 -33.33 46.82
N THR A 590 -10.44 -32.74 45.63
CA THR A 590 -11.54 -31.86 45.19
C THR A 590 -12.56 -32.60 44.34
N ASP A 591 -12.26 -33.85 43.94
CA ASP A 591 -13.25 -34.72 43.34
C ASP A 591 -14.16 -35.25 44.45
N VAL A 592 -15.44 -34.87 44.37
CA VAL A 592 -16.46 -35.27 45.33
C VAL A 592 -17.36 -36.24 44.60
N THR A 593 -17.65 -37.39 45.21
CA THR A 593 -18.63 -38.33 44.66
C THR A 593 -19.93 -37.58 44.39
N TYR A 594 -20.29 -37.47 43.11
CA TYR A 594 -21.53 -36.82 42.72
C TYR A 594 -22.70 -37.61 43.32
N ALA A 595 -23.39 -37.00 44.29
CA ALA A 595 -24.65 -37.54 44.80
C ALA A 595 -25.69 -37.43 43.69
N SER A 596 -25.82 -38.53 42.95
CA SER A 596 -26.64 -38.54 41.75
C SER A 596 -28.10 -38.23 42.08
N ARG A 597 -28.72 -37.38 41.25
CA ARG A 597 -30.10 -36.91 41.44
C ARG A 597 -31.14 -37.98 41.11
N ASP A 598 -30.71 -39.14 40.63
CA ASP A 598 -31.51 -40.33 40.40
C ASP A 598 -31.71 -41.17 41.67
N ILE A 599 -30.99 -40.87 42.77
CA ILE A 599 -31.24 -41.46 44.09
C ILE A 599 -32.47 -40.74 44.66
N PRO A 600 -33.64 -41.40 44.74
CA PRO A 600 -34.87 -40.73 45.12
C PRO A 600 -34.81 -40.32 46.59
N ASP A 601 -34.87 -39.02 46.86
CA ASP A 601 -35.27 -38.53 48.18
C ASP A 601 -36.74 -38.91 48.36
N LYS A 602 -36.99 -40.01 49.08
CA LYS A 602 -38.34 -40.51 49.39
C LYS A 602 -39.27 -39.38 49.87
N ASN A 603 -38.73 -38.41 50.61
CA ASN A 603 -39.52 -37.28 51.09
C ASN A 603 -39.86 -36.29 49.97
N ALA A 604 -38.94 -36.05 49.02
CA ALA A 604 -39.19 -35.19 47.86
C ALA A 604 -40.18 -35.84 46.89
N GLU A 605 -40.07 -37.14 46.64
CA GLU A 605 -41.02 -37.89 45.83
C GLU A 605 -42.42 -37.91 46.46
N GLU A 606 -42.51 -38.18 47.77
CA GLU A 606 -43.79 -38.17 48.49
C GLU A 606 -44.42 -36.76 48.48
N ARG A 607 -43.62 -35.71 48.63
CA ARG A 607 -44.11 -34.31 48.51
C ARG A 607 -44.58 -33.99 47.09
N ALA A 608 -43.83 -34.40 46.07
CA ALA A 608 -44.20 -34.19 44.67
C ALA A 608 -45.49 -34.95 44.33
N PHE A 609 -45.60 -36.20 44.77
CA PHE A 609 -46.81 -37.01 44.63
C PHE A 609 -48.00 -36.38 45.36
N LYS A 610 -47.86 -36.00 46.63
CA LYS A 610 -48.92 -35.32 47.39
C LYS A 610 -49.36 -34.03 46.71
N THR A 611 -48.42 -33.25 46.19
CA THR A 611 -48.73 -32.00 45.48
C THR A 611 -49.49 -32.27 44.19
N ALA A 612 -49.01 -33.20 43.36
CA ALA A 612 -49.69 -33.60 42.13
C ALA A 612 -51.08 -34.20 42.41
N PHE A 613 -51.22 -34.98 43.48
CA PHE A 613 -52.48 -35.55 43.94
C PHE A 613 -53.46 -34.48 44.42
N MET A 614 -53.00 -33.48 45.17
CA MET A 614 -53.82 -32.32 45.57
C MET A 614 -54.29 -31.51 44.37
N VAL A 615 -53.42 -31.31 43.36
CA VAL A 615 -53.79 -30.64 42.10
C VAL A 615 -54.80 -31.48 41.30
N HIS A 616 -54.63 -32.81 41.27
CA HIS A 616 -55.58 -33.71 40.62
C HIS A 616 -56.95 -33.74 41.30
N GLN A 617 -56.98 -33.59 42.63
CA GLN A 617 -58.21 -33.54 43.42
C GLN A 617 -58.83 -32.14 43.49
N TRP A 618 -58.25 -31.13 42.84
CA TRP A 618 -58.88 -29.81 42.84
C TRP A 618 -60.24 -29.88 42.13
N PRO A 619 -61.31 -29.36 42.75
CA PRO A 619 -62.58 -29.20 42.07
C PRO A 619 -62.38 -28.30 40.85
N SER A 620 -62.75 -28.79 39.67
CA SER A 620 -62.84 -27.97 38.46
C SER A 620 -63.80 -26.81 38.75
N ARG A 621 -63.33 -25.58 38.50
CA ARG A 621 -64.19 -24.38 38.49
C ARG A 621 -65.05 -24.33 37.25
#